data_AF-A0A3E0IKF4-F1
#
_entry.id   AF-A0A3E0IKF4-F1
#
_cell.length_a   1.000
_cell.length_b   1.000
_cell.length_c   1.000
_cell.angle_alpha   90.00
_cell.angle_beta   90.00
_cell.angle_gamma   90.00
#
_symmetry.space_group_name_H-M   'P 1'
#
loop_
_entity.id
_entity.type
_entity.pdbx_description
1 polymer ?
#
loop_
_entity_poly.entity_id
_entity_poly.type
_entity_poly.pdbx_seq_one_letter_code
_entity_poly.pdbx_strand_id
1 'polypeptide(L)'
;LLTDEEKVKASELSKAAGAHFVKTSTGFAGGGATPEDVKLMKDTVGDALEVKASGGVRNLDDFKAMLDAGATRVGASAGVQIMQGLEVETDY
;
A
#
# COMPACT_ATOMS: atom_id res chain seq x y z
N LEU A 1 -6.02 12.21 -2.66
CA LEU A 1 -5.98 12.23 -1.17
C LEU A 1 -4.54 12.38 -0.75
N LEU A 2 -4.27 13.19 0.30
CA LEU A 2 -2.98 13.67 0.82
C LEU A 2 -1.94 14.11 -0.24
N THR A 3 -1.30 15.25 -0.03
CA THR A 3 -0.10 15.59 -0.80
C THR A 3 1.06 14.66 -0.43
N ASP A 4 2.11 14.61 -1.25
CA ASP A 4 3.29 13.80 -0.93
C ASP A 4 3.97 14.26 0.37
N GLU A 5 3.99 15.57 0.62
CA GLU A 5 4.45 16.15 1.89
C GLU A 5 3.62 15.64 3.08
N GLU A 6 2.29 15.58 2.94
CA GLU A 6 1.40 15.06 3.98
C GLU A 6 1.58 13.54 4.20
N LYS A 7 1.83 12.75 3.14
CA LYS A 7 2.11 11.31 3.24
C LYS A 7 3.42 11.04 3.99
N VAL A 8 4.47 11.79 3.67
CA VAL A 8 5.76 11.75 4.40
C VAL A 8 5.50 12.09 5.85
N LYS A 9 4.81 13.21 6.12
CA LYS A 9 4.59 13.66 7.50
C LYS A 9 3.79 12.66 8.33
N ALA A 10 2.73 12.08 7.76
CA ALA A 10 1.94 11.06 8.44
C ALA A 10 2.76 9.78 8.74
N SER A 11 3.66 9.39 7.83
CA SER A 11 4.54 8.23 8.00
C SER A 11 5.58 8.46 9.09
N GLU A 12 6.20 9.64 9.14
CA GLU A 12 7.11 10.04 10.22
C GLU A 12 6.43 10.02 11.60
N LEU A 13 5.21 10.57 11.69
CA LEU A 13 4.44 10.60 12.92
C LEU A 13 4.07 9.19 13.39
N SER A 14 3.68 8.31 12.46
CA SER A 14 3.40 6.90 12.76
C SER A 14 4.65 6.18 13.30
N LYS A 15 5.81 6.46 12.71
CA LYS A 15 7.10 5.94 13.18
C LYS A 15 7.46 6.46 14.57
N ALA A 16 7.33 7.75 14.82
CA ALA A 16 7.59 8.37 16.12
C ALA A 16 6.65 7.83 17.21
N ALA A 17 5.42 7.48 16.86
CA ALA A 17 4.44 6.89 17.77
C ALA A 17 4.68 5.40 18.07
N GLY A 18 5.66 4.75 17.42
CA GLY A 18 5.95 3.33 17.63
C GLY A 18 4.94 2.38 16.97
N ALA A 19 4.28 2.81 15.89
CA ALA A 19 3.50 1.90 15.07
C ALA A 19 4.41 0.84 14.42
N HIS A 20 3.83 -0.29 14.03
CA HIS A 20 4.56 -1.36 13.32
C HIS A 20 4.42 -1.26 11.80
N PHE A 21 3.31 -0.65 11.35
CA PHE A 21 2.96 -0.54 9.94
C PHE A 21 2.46 0.87 9.63
N VAL A 22 2.73 1.30 8.41
CA VAL A 22 1.92 2.31 7.71
C VAL A 22 1.11 1.64 6.60
N LYS A 23 -0.08 2.16 6.31
CA LYS A 23 -1.03 1.57 5.36
C LYS A 23 -1.51 2.62 4.37
N THR A 24 -1.54 2.30 3.08
CA THR A 24 -1.87 3.27 2.01
C THR A 24 -3.32 3.78 2.10
N SER A 25 -4.32 2.89 1.97
CA SER A 25 -5.69 3.31 1.68
C SER A 25 -6.74 2.49 2.44
N THR A 26 -7.90 3.08 2.69
CA THR A 26 -9.03 2.37 3.32
C THR A 26 -9.81 1.51 2.33
N GLY A 27 -9.80 1.89 1.05
CA GLY A 27 -10.67 1.33 0.00
C GLY A 27 -12.04 2.01 -0.11
N PHE A 28 -12.28 3.12 0.60
CA PHE A 28 -13.59 3.79 0.63
C PHE A 28 -13.54 5.27 0.24
N ALA A 29 -12.37 5.77 -0.18
CA ALA A 29 -12.13 7.18 -0.38
C ALA A 29 -11.78 7.55 -1.85
N GLY A 30 -12.20 6.73 -2.82
CA GLY A 30 -12.02 6.98 -4.25
C GLY A 30 -10.59 6.83 -4.77
N GLY A 31 -9.71 6.17 -4.00
CA GLY A 31 -8.31 5.95 -4.35
C GLY A 31 -7.73 4.71 -3.66
N GLY A 32 -6.79 4.04 -4.34
CA GLY A 32 -6.13 2.81 -3.92
C GLY A 32 -4.66 3.00 -3.57
N ALA A 33 -3.93 1.89 -3.45
CA ALA A 33 -2.48 1.90 -3.38
C ALA A 33 -1.89 2.13 -4.77
N THR A 34 -0.84 2.95 -4.85
CA THR A 34 0.01 3.07 -6.04
C THR A 34 1.44 2.67 -5.67
N PRO A 35 2.24 2.16 -6.63
CA PRO A 35 3.65 1.88 -6.39
C PRO A 35 4.43 3.12 -5.90
N GLU A 36 4.08 4.30 -6.40
CA GLU A 36 4.71 5.57 -6.00
C GLU A 36 4.45 5.88 -4.53
N ASP A 37 3.20 5.73 -4.06
CA ASP A 37 2.84 5.97 -2.66
C ASP A 37 3.50 4.95 -1.74
N VAL A 38 3.53 3.67 -2.13
CA VAL A 38 4.22 2.62 -1.38
C VAL A 38 5.71 2.92 -1.24
N LYS A 39 6.36 3.30 -2.34
CA LYS A 39 7.79 3.65 -2.35
C LYS A 39 8.06 4.86 -1.46
N LEU A 40 7.28 5.94 -1.60
CA LEU A 40 7.41 7.15 -0.79
C LEU A 40 7.28 6.83 0.71
N MET A 41 6.28 6.03 1.08
CA MET A 41 6.08 5.60 2.46
C MET A 41 7.23 4.72 2.96
N LYS A 42 7.71 3.77 2.15
CA LYS A 42 8.83 2.89 2.51
C LYS A 42 10.13 3.66 2.69
N ASP A 43 10.44 4.57 1.78
CA ASP A 43 11.62 5.45 1.84
C ASP A 43 11.57 6.33 3.10
N THR A 44 10.37 6.78 3.50
CA THR A 44 10.18 7.59 4.71
C THR A 44 10.37 6.79 6.00
N VAL A 45 9.77 5.61 6.10
CA VAL A 45 9.84 4.83 7.35
C VAL A 45 11.14 4.02 7.48
N GLY A 46 11.78 3.68 6.37
CA GLY A 46 12.97 2.83 6.31
C GLY A 46 12.69 1.43 6.87
N ASP A 47 13.66 0.85 7.57
CA ASP A 47 13.52 -0.48 8.19
C ASP A 47 12.86 -0.46 9.57
N ALA A 48 12.43 0.72 10.04
CA ALA A 48 11.78 0.84 11.34
C ALA A 48 10.34 0.30 11.32
N LEU A 49 9.61 0.54 10.23
CA LEU A 49 8.22 0.10 10.05
C LEU A 49 8.07 -0.64 8.72
N GLU A 50 7.02 -1.44 8.70
CA GLU A 50 6.58 -2.16 7.51
C GLU A 50 5.53 -1.36 6.73
N VAL A 51 5.38 -1.62 5.43
CA VAL A 51 4.40 -0.95 4.57
C VAL A 51 3.35 -1.95 4.09
N LYS A 52 2.07 -1.61 4.33
CA LYS A 52 0.93 -2.36 3.80
C LYS A 52 0.27 -1.62 2.63
N ALA A 53 0.37 -2.19 1.44
CA ALA A 53 -0.40 -1.75 0.28
C ALA A 53 -1.83 -2.30 0.36
N SER A 54 -2.84 -1.45 0.24
CA SER A 54 -4.24 -1.90 0.16
C SER A 54 -5.15 -0.95 -0.59
N GLY A 55 -6.14 -1.53 -1.26
CA GLY A 55 -7.05 -0.85 -2.19
C GLY A 55 -6.49 -0.91 -3.61
N GLY A 56 -7.27 -1.47 -4.55
CA GLY A 56 -6.90 -1.50 -5.97
C GLY A 56 -5.90 -2.57 -6.42
N VAL A 57 -5.47 -3.50 -5.55
CA VAL A 57 -4.60 -4.63 -5.96
C VAL A 57 -5.47 -5.80 -6.43
N ARG A 58 -5.51 -6.06 -7.75
CA ARG A 58 -6.54 -6.90 -8.38
C ARG A 58 -6.00 -8.10 -9.15
N ASN A 59 -4.72 -8.07 -9.53
CA ASN A 59 -4.07 -9.13 -10.26
C ASN A 59 -2.64 -9.37 -9.70
N LEU A 60 -1.94 -10.35 -10.28
CA LEU A 60 -0.60 -10.72 -9.85
C LEU A 60 0.45 -9.64 -10.15
N ASP A 61 0.25 -8.84 -11.19
CA ASP A 61 1.21 -7.81 -11.58
C ASP A 61 1.10 -6.59 -10.67
N ASP A 62 -0.11 -6.17 -10.29
CA ASP A 62 -0.32 -5.18 -9.22
C ASP A 62 0.34 -5.64 -7.92
N PHE A 63 0.14 -6.90 -7.55
CA PHE A 63 0.72 -7.47 -6.33
C PHE A 63 2.25 -7.38 -6.36
N LYS A 64 2.89 -7.79 -7.46
CA LYS A 64 4.35 -7.68 -7.62
C LYS A 64 4.82 -6.23 -7.61
N ALA A 65 4.12 -5.33 -8.29
CA ALA A 65 4.47 -3.91 -8.32
C ALA A 65 4.48 -3.30 -6.91
N MET A 66 3.54 -3.68 -6.04
CA MET A 66 3.54 -3.25 -4.64
C MET A 66 4.73 -3.80 -3.85
N LEU A 67 5.09 -5.08 -4.06
CA LEU A 67 6.26 -5.68 -3.40
C LEU A 67 7.55 -5.01 -3.85
N ASP A 68 7.72 -4.80 -5.16
CA ASP A 68 8.90 -4.15 -5.75
C ASP A 68 9.04 -2.69 -5.29
N ALA A 69 7.91 -2.02 -5.03
CA ALA A 69 7.89 -0.69 -4.43
C ALA A 69 8.24 -0.67 -2.93
N GLY A 70 8.30 -1.84 -2.27
CA GLY A 70 8.72 -1.98 -0.88
C GLY A 70 7.59 -2.31 0.11
N ALA A 71 6.39 -2.66 -0.36
CA ALA A 71 5.37 -3.22 0.52
C ALA A 71 5.80 -4.62 0.98
N THR A 72 5.61 -4.91 2.26
CA THR A 72 5.83 -6.24 2.85
C THR A 72 4.52 -6.93 3.18
N ARG A 73 3.40 -6.23 3.02
CA ARG A 73 2.06 -6.79 3.15
C ARG A 73 1.09 -6.20 2.12
N VAL A 74 0.24 -7.05 1.57
CA VAL A 74 -0.85 -6.63 0.67
C VAL A 74 -2.21 -6.95 1.28
N GLY A 75 -3.11 -5.97 1.31
CA GLY A 75 -4.52 -6.15 1.63
C GLY A 75 -5.38 -6.16 0.36
N ALA A 76 -5.89 -7.32 -0.01
CA ALA A 76 -6.75 -7.51 -1.17
C ALA A 76 -7.91 -8.48 -0.85
N SER A 77 -9.12 -8.17 -1.34
CA SER A 77 -10.28 -9.06 -1.29
C SER A 77 -10.19 -10.17 -2.35
N ALA A 78 -9.50 -9.92 -3.45
CA ALA A 78 -9.26 -10.85 -4.56
C ALA A 78 -8.08 -11.81 -4.33
N GLY A 79 -7.67 -12.05 -3.08
CA GLY A 79 -6.42 -12.76 -2.77
C GLY A 79 -6.34 -14.18 -3.38
N VAL A 80 -7.45 -14.92 -3.42
CA VAL A 80 -7.48 -16.27 -4.02
C VAL A 80 -7.28 -16.18 -5.54
N GLN A 81 -7.98 -15.25 -6.20
CA GLN A 81 -7.92 -15.03 -7.63
C GLN A 81 -6.51 -14.58 -8.07
N ILE A 82 -5.91 -13.65 -7.33
CA ILE A 82 -4.53 -13.20 -7.58
C ILE A 82 -3.55 -14.39 -7.55
N MET A 83 -3.67 -15.27 -6.56
CA MET A 83 -2.81 -16.47 -6.45
C MET A 83 -3.08 -17.51 -7.54
N GLN A 84 -4.26 -17.50 -8.16
CA GLN A 84 -4.61 -18.30 -9.33
C GLN A 84 -4.18 -17.65 -10.65
N GLY A 85 -3.61 -16.43 -10.61
CA GLY A 85 -3.24 -15.67 -11.81
C GLY A 85 -4.43 -15.05 -12.55
N LEU A 86 -5.57 -14.88 -11.85
CA LEU A 86 -6.77 -14.27 -12.38
C LEU A 86 -6.82 -12.77 -12.06
N GLU A 87 -7.54 -12.02 -12.89
CA GLU A 87 -7.82 -10.60 -12.69
C GLU A 87 -9.27 -10.40 -12.26
N VAL A 88 -9.50 -9.44 -11.35
CA VAL A 88 -10.83 -9.13 -10.80
C VAL A 88 -11.13 -7.64 -10.95
N GLU A 89 -12.16 -7.29 -11.70
CA GLU A 89 -12.68 -5.93 -11.75
C GLU A 89 -13.46 -5.60 -10.46
N THR A 90 -13.23 -4.40 -9.92
CA THR A 90 -13.95 -3.86 -8.77
C THR A 90 -13.99 -2.34 -8.91
N ASP A 91 -15.15 -1.74 -8.71
CA ASP A 91 -15.29 -0.28 -8.72
C ASP A 91 -14.69 0.31 -7.44
N TYR A 92 -13.72 1.23 -7.58
CA TYR A 92 -13.13 2.02 -6.50
C TYR A 92 -13.06 3.49 -6.89
#